data_AF-A0A151JZD1-F1
#
_entry.id   AF-A0A151JZD1-F1
#
_cell.length_a   1.000
_cell.length_b   1.000
_cell.length_c   1.000
_cell.angle_alpha   90.00
_cell.angle_beta   90.00
_cell.angle_gamma   90.00
#
_symmetry.space_group_name_H-M   'P 1'
#
loop_
_entity.id
_entity.type
_entity.pdbx_description
1 polymer ?
#
loop_
_entity_poly.entity_id
_entity_poly.type
_entity_poly.pdbx_seq_one_letter_code
_entity_poly.pdbx_strand_id
1 'polypeptide(L)'
;MKSSSEYRYVMMLKSTFDRELFPNDFDTWTVQKQCVWINENIATFFPNVPKSLLDFIPASFRQGNYSRSFVEIPEWLDVDKYRRGQKFVRENYTSFLIAKILGIMHVYSFEMALKPIIISKRSHTPYLGFKRYSSTIQRFFSWYNGEPWIEGTPAYKDMQFARRMHLMIQEKLHKLDNEQIDNESKIAEPWCPDREFFLKDFVAACPLEQHGQRPYITFDKSPYKPKGMNNADMASTQCSFISLILLCPEKIGVHNATNEDMEAFCHMWRCYGYYLGMENEHNFCRGSLDEIKQRARDFYQYWIVPNFKDVTPEWEHMTRCLVEPLNYYPWIYMPYKVMALLAMDTININMTHLYTSMNYMEWITYKSWRFLLRYVLKFSIFRTIINKMIRQIFDQAMNFSPEEETKLQEKSEKQLLYFSIIKNKT
;
A
#
# COMPACT_ATOMS: atom_id res chain seq x y z
N MET A 1 24.97 15.75 17.10
CA MET A 1 25.49 15.31 15.78
C MET A 1 25.28 13.83 15.48
N LYS A 2 25.48 12.88 16.43
CA LYS A 2 25.23 11.43 16.26
C LYS A 2 23.75 11.00 16.10
N SER A 3 22.82 11.93 15.88
CA SER A 3 21.36 11.70 15.89
C SER A 3 20.64 12.12 14.61
N SER A 4 21.34 12.57 13.56
CA SER A 4 20.69 12.89 12.29
C SER A 4 20.36 11.62 11.50
N SER A 5 19.29 11.66 10.70
CA SER A 5 18.93 10.60 9.76
C SER A 5 20.08 10.23 8.82
N GLU A 6 20.81 11.24 8.35
CA GLU A 6 21.99 11.10 7.48
C GLU A 6 23.11 10.32 8.16
N TYR A 7 23.39 10.60 9.44
CA TYR A 7 24.39 9.84 10.18
C TYR A 7 24.00 8.35 10.29
N ARG A 8 22.73 8.06 10.59
CA ARG A 8 22.23 6.67 10.63
C ARG A 8 22.33 5.99 9.27
N TYR A 9 22.04 6.71 8.20
CA TYR A 9 22.17 6.21 6.83
C TYR A 9 23.61 5.80 6.54
N VAL A 10 24.59 6.68 6.75
CA VAL A 10 26.02 6.38 6.56
C VAL A 10 26.46 5.21 7.44
N MET A 11 26.08 5.20 8.72
CA MET A 11 26.48 4.15 9.64
C MET A 11 25.86 2.79 9.29
N MET A 12 24.63 2.77 8.74
CA MET A 12 24.04 1.54 8.22
C MET A 12 24.94 0.95 7.13
N LEU A 13 25.29 1.73 6.10
CA LEU A 13 26.13 1.25 5.01
C LEU A 13 27.49 0.76 5.53
N LYS A 14 28.16 1.56 6.37
CA LYS A 14 29.46 1.19 6.94
C LYS A 14 29.42 -0.06 7.82
N SER A 15 28.30 -0.31 8.50
CA SER A 15 28.15 -1.51 9.34
C SER A 15 27.82 -2.76 8.55
N THR A 16 27.32 -2.60 7.32
CA THR A 16 26.81 -3.69 6.49
C THR A 16 27.81 -4.13 5.42
N PHE A 17 28.61 -3.20 4.90
CA PHE A 17 29.46 -3.43 3.74
C PHE A 17 30.94 -3.34 4.09
N ASP A 18 31.76 -4.09 3.35
CA ASP A 18 33.21 -4.15 3.55
C ASP A 18 33.86 -2.79 3.37
N ARG A 19 34.88 -2.50 4.19
CA ARG A 19 35.57 -1.20 4.18
C ARG A 19 36.20 -0.86 2.83
N GLU A 20 36.56 -1.88 2.04
CA GLU A 20 37.15 -1.78 0.70
C GLU A 20 36.20 -1.14 -0.32
N LEU A 21 34.89 -1.20 -0.09
CA LEU A 21 33.90 -0.53 -0.93
C LEU A 21 33.84 0.99 -0.70
N PHE A 22 34.55 1.52 0.30
CA PHE A 22 34.57 2.94 0.65
C PHE A 22 35.95 3.56 0.39
N PRO A 23 36.03 4.83 -0.03
CA PRO A 23 37.30 5.56 -0.17
C PRO A 23 38.14 5.54 1.11
N ASN A 24 39.46 5.51 0.99
CA ASN A 24 40.36 5.42 2.15
C ASN A 24 40.13 6.57 3.14
N ASP A 25 39.93 7.79 2.64
CA ASP A 25 39.68 8.99 3.43
C ASP A 25 38.19 9.22 3.77
N PHE A 26 37.30 8.26 3.46
CA PHE A 26 35.84 8.40 3.64
C PHE A 26 35.45 8.86 5.05
N ASP A 27 36.10 8.33 6.09
CA ASP A 27 35.81 8.64 7.49
C ASP A 27 36.22 10.07 7.91
N THR A 28 37.06 10.73 7.11
CA THR A 28 37.49 12.12 7.34
C THR A 28 36.49 13.14 6.77
N TRP A 29 35.56 12.69 5.92
CA TRP A 29 34.57 13.55 5.29
C TRP A 29 33.44 13.93 6.25
N THR A 30 32.81 15.08 5.98
CA THR A 30 31.54 15.43 6.62
C THR A 30 30.46 14.40 6.26
N VAL A 31 29.50 14.16 7.16
CA VAL A 31 28.37 13.24 6.93
C VAL A 31 27.61 13.57 5.65
N GLN A 32 27.40 14.85 5.34
CA GLN A 32 26.72 15.26 4.10
C GLN A 32 27.48 14.80 2.85
N LYS A 33 28.81 15.02 2.80
CA LYS A 33 29.67 14.55 1.71
C LYS A 33 29.65 13.01 1.60
N GLN A 34 29.63 12.31 2.73
CA GLN A 34 29.50 10.85 2.76
C GLN A 34 28.17 10.39 2.14
N CYS A 35 27.04 11.01 2.51
CA CYS A 35 25.73 10.70 1.94
C CYS A 35 25.66 10.92 0.42
N VAL A 36 26.18 12.06 -0.06
CA VAL A 36 26.22 12.36 -1.51
C VAL A 36 26.99 11.29 -2.26
N TRP A 37 28.20 10.95 -1.78
CA TRP A 37 29.02 9.93 -2.41
C TRP A 37 28.36 8.53 -2.37
N ILE A 38 27.73 8.15 -1.24
CA ILE A 38 26.98 6.89 -1.14
C ILE A 38 25.86 6.85 -2.18
N ASN A 39 25.07 7.93 -2.31
CA ASN A 39 23.96 7.99 -3.27
C ASN A 39 24.44 7.84 -4.72
N GLU A 40 25.56 8.47 -5.07
CA GLU A 40 26.17 8.35 -6.40
C GLU A 40 26.70 6.94 -6.70
N ASN A 41 27.07 6.18 -5.65
CA ASN A 41 27.66 4.84 -5.75
C ASN A 41 26.72 3.73 -5.23
N ILE A 42 25.43 4.02 -5.03
CA ILE A 42 24.51 3.13 -4.32
C ILE A 42 24.33 1.76 -5.02
N ALA A 43 24.43 1.75 -6.35
CA ALA A 43 24.36 0.53 -7.16
C ALA A 43 25.49 -0.46 -6.84
N THR A 44 26.66 0.02 -6.43
CA THR A 44 27.81 -0.82 -6.06
C THR A 44 27.52 -1.60 -4.78
N PHE A 45 26.80 -0.99 -3.83
CA PHE A 45 26.39 -1.64 -2.58
C PHE A 45 25.24 -2.63 -2.80
N PHE A 46 24.37 -2.36 -3.78
CA PHE A 46 23.17 -3.17 -4.02
C PHE A 46 23.06 -3.59 -5.50
N PRO A 47 23.99 -4.43 -6.00
CA PRO A 47 24.06 -4.77 -7.42
C PRO A 47 22.83 -5.53 -7.93
N ASN A 48 22.10 -6.21 -7.04
CA ASN A 48 20.90 -7.00 -7.36
C ASN A 48 19.59 -6.20 -7.18
N VAL A 49 19.68 -4.90 -6.88
CA VAL A 49 18.51 -4.01 -6.84
C VAL A 49 18.38 -3.29 -8.19
N PRO A 50 17.21 -3.38 -8.85
CA PRO A 50 16.97 -2.65 -10.09
C PRO A 50 17.22 -1.15 -9.93
N LYS A 51 17.80 -0.52 -10.96
CA LYS A 51 18.14 0.92 -10.95
C LYS A 51 16.95 1.82 -10.57
N SER A 52 15.75 1.46 -11.03
CA SER A 52 14.52 2.22 -10.75
C SER A 52 14.11 2.24 -9.26
N LEU A 53 14.65 1.30 -8.47
CA LEU A 53 14.34 1.12 -7.05
C LEU A 53 15.45 1.57 -6.11
N LEU A 54 16.65 1.92 -6.61
CA LEU A 54 17.78 2.32 -5.77
C LEU A 54 17.45 3.52 -4.87
N ASP A 55 16.65 4.47 -5.36
CA ASP A 55 16.25 5.67 -4.59
C ASP A 55 15.42 5.36 -3.33
N PHE A 56 14.82 4.17 -3.22
CA PHE A 56 14.12 3.76 -2.00
C PHE A 56 15.07 3.54 -0.82
N ILE A 57 16.34 3.24 -1.08
CA ILE A 57 17.34 3.00 -0.04
C ILE A 57 17.57 4.29 0.78
N PRO A 58 18.02 5.42 0.18
CA PRO A 58 18.14 6.67 0.94
C PRO A 58 16.77 7.16 1.43
N ALA A 59 15.68 6.98 0.66
CA ALA A 59 14.34 7.38 1.08
C ALA A 59 13.88 6.70 2.38
N SER A 60 14.39 5.51 2.69
CA SER A 60 14.10 4.79 3.93
C SER A 60 14.62 5.54 5.17
N PHE A 61 15.63 6.40 5.00
CA PHE A 61 16.20 7.20 6.08
C PHE A 61 15.67 8.64 6.10
N ARG A 62 14.85 9.03 5.12
CA ARG A 62 14.30 10.39 5.00
C ARG A 62 12.87 10.45 5.51
N GLN A 63 12.60 11.36 6.44
CA GLN A 63 11.24 11.61 6.94
C GLN A 63 10.45 12.46 5.94
N GLY A 64 9.12 12.32 5.96
CA GLY A 64 8.24 13.21 5.18
C GLY A 64 8.39 14.67 5.63
N ASN A 65 8.31 15.60 4.67
CA ASN A 65 8.22 17.02 4.93
C ASN A 65 6.78 17.42 5.29
N TYR A 66 6.48 17.41 6.58
CA TYR A 66 5.17 17.78 7.12
C TYR A 66 5.03 19.27 7.45
N SER A 67 6.10 20.07 7.34
CA SER A 67 6.07 21.53 7.59
C SER A 67 5.65 22.35 6.37
N ARG A 68 5.67 21.74 5.18
CA ARG A 68 5.21 22.34 3.93
C ARG A 68 3.79 22.88 4.03
N SER A 69 3.55 24.10 3.54
CA SER A 69 2.22 24.70 3.49
C SER A 69 1.26 23.90 2.60
N PHE A 70 -0.03 23.87 2.96
CA PHE A 70 -1.05 23.18 2.17
C PHE A 70 -1.54 23.99 0.97
N VAL A 71 -1.27 25.31 0.94
CA VAL A 71 -1.61 26.19 -0.19
C VAL A 71 -0.41 26.42 -1.11
N GLU A 72 0.77 25.93 -0.74
CA GLU A 72 1.94 25.94 -1.63
C GLU A 72 1.71 24.94 -2.76
N ILE A 73 1.71 25.46 -3.98
CA ILE A 73 1.51 24.68 -5.20
C ILE A 73 2.89 24.30 -5.76
N PRO A 74 3.15 23.02 -6.09
CA PRO A 74 4.43 22.66 -6.68
C PRO A 74 4.55 23.24 -8.09
N GLU A 75 5.73 23.75 -8.44
CA GLU A 75 6.02 24.39 -9.74
C GLU A 75 5.70 23.51 -10.95
N TRP A 76 5.78 22.18 -10.78
CA TRP A 76 5.48 21.19 -11.81
C TRP A 76 3.99 20.83 -11.90
N LEU A 77 3.09 21.47 -11.13
CA LEU A 77 1.65 21.21 -11.21
C LEU A 77 1.08 21.67 -12.56
N ASP A 78 0.74 20.70 -13.39
CA ASP A 78 -0.18 20.87 -14.51
C ASP A 78 -1.62 20.61 -14.05
N VAL A 79 -2.44 21.67 -14.01
CA VAL A 79 -3.84 21.61 -13.52
C VAL A 79 -4.74 20.86 -14.51
N ASP A 80 -4.52 20.99 -15.80
CA ASP A 80 -5.33 20.31 -16.82
C ASP A 80 -5.06 18.80 -16.80
N LYS A 81 -3.78 18.43 -16.67
CA LYS A 81 -3.37 17.03 -16.45
C LYS A 81 -3.95 16.48 -15.14
N TYR A 82 -3.96 17.27 -14.05
CA TYR A 82 -4.60 16.86 -12.79
C TYR A 82 -6.10 16.59 -12.98
N ARG A 83 -6.83 17.50 -13.62
CA ARG A 83 -8.27 17.37 -13.89
C ARG A 83 -8.61 16.22 -14.82
N ARG A 84 -7.75 15.94 -15.82
CA ARG A 84 -7.86 14.75 -16.66
C ARG A 84 -7.72 13.47 -15.83
N GLY A 85 -6.75 13.41 -14.93
CA GLY A 85 -6.57 12.28 -14.01
C GLY A 85 -7.81 12.04 -13.13
N GLN A 86 -8.42 13.12 -12.62
CA GLN A 86 -9.68 13.03 -11.87
C GLN A 86 -10.83 12.50 -12.74
N LYS A 87 -10.98 12.99 -13.97
CA LYS A 87 -12.00 12.50 -14.91
C LYS A 87 -11.84 10.99 -15.16
N PHE A 88 -10.62 10.55 -15.46
CA PHE A 88 -10.32 9.15 -15.71
C PHE A 88 -10.67 8.23 -14.53
N VAL A 89 -10.40 8.67 -13.29
CA VAL A 89 -10.81 7.94 -12.08
C VAL A 89 -12.32 7.90 -11.93
N ARG A 90 -13.04 9.01 -12.16
CA ARG A 90 -14.50 9.06 -12.04
C ARG A 90 -15.20 8.12 -13.02
N GLU A 91 -14.66 7.97 -14.23
CA GLU A 91 -15.18 7.07 -15.27
C GLU A 91 -14.95 5.58 -14.97
N ASN A 92 -14.01 5.26 -14.08
CA ASN A 92 -13.61 3.88 -13.76
C ASN A 92 -13.68 3.58 -12.26
N TYR A 93 -14.51 4.32 -11.53
CA TYR A 93 -14.42 4.46 -10.08
C TYR A 93 -14.37 3.13 -9.31
N THR A 94 -15.26 2.18 -9.63
CA THR A 94 -15.31 0.86 -9.00
C THR A 94 -14.01 0.07 -9.20
N SER A 95 -13.47 0.06 -10.42
CA SER A 95 -12.20 -0.59 -10.72
C SER A 95 -11.03 0.03 -9.96
N PHE A 96 -11.02 1.35 -9.81
CA PHE A 96 -10.02 2.05 -9.01
C PHE A 96 -10.12 1.74 -7.52
N LEU A 97 -11.31 1.46 -6.97
CA LEU A 97 -11.44 1.00 -5.59
C LEU A 97 -10.91 -0.43 -5.42
N ILE A 98 -11.31 -1.34 -6.30
CA ILE A 98 -10.84 -2.74 -6.28
C ILE A 98 -9.32 -2.78 -6.39
N ALA A 99 -8.74 -2.07 -7.37
CA ALA A 99 -7.29 -1.99 -7.55
C ALA A 99 -6.54 -1.55 -6.28
N LYS A 100 -7.10 -0.60 -5.50
CA LYS A 100 -6.48 -0.18 -4.24
C LYS A 100 -6.56 -1.24 -3.16
N ILE A 101 -7.69 -1.95 -3.04
CA ILE A 101 -7.84 -3.02 -2.05
C ILE A 101 -6.82 -4.13 -2.35
N LEU A 102 -6.75 -4.57 -3.61
CA LEU A 102 -5.78 -5.59 -4.05
C LEU A 102 -4.34 -5.09 -3.86
N GLY A 103 -4.06 -3.84 -4.21
CA GLY A 103 -2.75 -3.20 -3.99
C GLY A 103 -2.34 -3.16 -2.50
N ILE A 104 -3.26 -2.80 -1.60
CA ILE A 104 -3.02 -2.83 -0.15
C ILE A 104 -2.70 -4.25 0.31
N MET A 105 -3.43 -5.27 -0.17
CA MET A 105 -3.13 -6.66 0.17
C MET A 105 -1.70 -7.05 -0.22
N HIS A 106 -1.21 -6.55 -1.36
CA HIS A 106 0.17 -6.77 -1.79
C HIS A 106 1.19 -6.04 -0.91
N VAL A 107 0.97 -4.75 -0.62
CA VAL A 107 1.94 -3.94 0.15
C VAL A 107 2.01 -4.34 1.63
N TYR A 108 0.94 -4.94 2.18
CA TYR A 108 0.97 -5.50 3.53
C TYR A 108 1.97 -6.65 3.70
N SER A 109 2.51 -7.21 2.61
CA SER A 109 3.63 -8.17 2.68
C SER A 109 4.92 -7.55 3.23
N PHE A 110 5.05 -6.22 3.19
CA PHE A 110 6.12 -5.50 3.88
C PHE A 110 5.77 -5.29 5.35
N GLU A 111 6.41 -6.05 6.24
CA GLU A 111 6.16 -5.98 7.69
C GLU A 111 6.32 -4.55 8.24
N MET A 112 7.32 -3.81 7.77
CA MET A 112 7.56 -2.42 8.16
C MET A 112 6.42 -1.48 7.77
N ALA A 113 5.75 -1.73 6.64
CA ALA A 113 4.56 -0.97 6.23
C ALA A 113 3.30 -1.41 7.00
N LEU A 114 3.24 -2.68 7.43
CA LEU A 114 2.11 -3.24 8.16
C LEU A 114 2.10 -2.83 9.65
N LYS A 115 3.27 -2.78 10.29
CA LYS A 115 3.45 -2.40 11.71
C LYS A 115 2.70 -1.12 12.11
N PRO A 116 2.86 0.03 11.41
CA PRO A 116 2.11 1.25 11.72
C PRO A 116 0.58 1.07 11.66
N ILE A 117 0.09 0.23 10.76
CA ILE A 117 -1.35 -0.05 10.62
C ILE A 117 -1.85 -0.81 11.86
N ILE A 118 -1.12 -1.81 12.33
CA ILE A 118 -1.48 -2.58 13.53
C ILE A 118 -1.36 -1.70 14.79
N ILE A 119 -0.26 -0.97 14.94
CA ILE A 119 0.03 -0.09 16.09
C ILE A 119 -0.99 1.04 16.23
N SER A 120 -1.63 1.45 15.13
CA SER A 120 -2.72 2.42 15.18
C SER A 120 -3.94 1.92 15.95
N LYS A 121 -4.12 0.59 16.08
CA LYS A 121 -5.27 -0.10 16.69
C LYS A 121 -6.63 0.33 16.12
N ARG A 122 -6.66 0.86 14.89
CA ARG A 122 -7.88 1.36 14.23
C ARG A 122 -8.45 0.44 13.15
N SER A 123 -7.87 -0.74 12.92
CA SER A 123 -8.30 -1.66 11.85
C SER A 123 -7.93 -3.12 12.07
N HIS A 124 -7.71 -3.51 13.32
CA HIS A 124 -7.30 -4.87 13.70
C HIS A 124 -8.51 -5.78 14.04
N THR A 125 -9.72 -5.35 13.70
CA THR A 125 -10.94 -6.15 13.72
C THR A 125 -11.76 -5.80 12.48
N PRO A 126 -12.65 -6.68 12.01
CA PRO A 126 -13.52 -6.36 10.87
C PRO A 126 -14.31 -5.05 11.05
N TYR A 127 -14.95 -4.82 12.19
CA TYR A 127 -15.70 -3.57 12.42
C TYR A 127 -14.80 -2.33 12.42
N LEU A 128 -13.63 -2.37 13.05
CA LEU A 128 -12.69 -1.25 13.01
C LEU A 128 -12.14 -1.05 11.59
N GLY A 129 -11.89 -2.14 10.87
CA GLY A 129 -11.55 -2.15 9.45
C GLY A 129 -12.60 -1.42 8.61
N PHE A 130 -13.89 -1.77 8.80
CA PHE A 130 -15.01 -1.06 8.17
C PHE A 130 -14.90 0.45 8.41
N LYS A 131 -14.90 0.90 9.67
CA LYS A 131 -14.83 2.34 9.99
C LYS A 131 -13.62 3.03 9.36
N ARG A 132 -12.43 2.43 9.44
CA ARG A 132 -11.21 2.99 8.84
C ARG A 132 -11.32 3.11 7.33
N TYR A 133 -11.60 2.01 6.65
CA TYR A 133 -11.53 1.97 5.19
C TYR A 133 -12.70 2.71 4.53
N SER A 134 -13.90 2.71 5.13
CA SER A 134 -14.99 3.60 4.71
C SER A 134 -14.57 5.06 4.77
N SER A 135 -13.95 5.48 5.88
CA SER A 135 -13.44 6.84 6.06
C SER A 135 -12.33 7.17 5.05
N THR A 136 -11.44 6.23 4.73
CA THR A 136 -10.42 6.42 3.68
C THR A 136 -11.05 6.58 2.30
N ILE A 137 -12.06 5.79 1.96
CA ILE A 137 -12.79 5.88 0.69
C ILE A 137 -13.50 7.23 0.55
N GLN A 138 -14.09 7.75 1.62
CA GLN A 138 -14.66 9.11 1.65
C GLN A 138 -13.61 10.18 1.33
N ARG A 139 -12.41 10.10 1.91
CA ARG A 139 -11.34 11.04 1.59
C ARG A 139 -10.91 10.96 0.13
N PHE A 140 -10.82 9.75 -0.42
CA PHE A 140 -10.57 9.58 -1.86
C PHE A 140 -11.67 10.22 -2.71
N PHE A 141 -12.95 10.12 -2.32
CA PHE A 141 -14.02 10.85 -3.01
C PHE A 141 -13.79 12.36 -3.00
N SER A 142 -13.47 12.94 -1.84
CA SER A 142 -13.17 14.37 -1.74
C SER A 142 -12.00 14.76 -2.65
N TRP A 143 -10.91 13.99 -2.67
CA TRP A 143 -9.74 14.29 -3.49
C TRP A 143 -10.01 14.15 -5.00
N TYR A 144 -10.75 13.12 -5.43
CA TYR A 144 -11.08 12.94 -6.85
C TYR A 144 -12.10 13.95 -7.41
N ASN A 145 -12.76 14.68 -6.52
CA ASN A 145 -13.75 15.69 -6.87
C ASN A 145 -13.31 17.11 -6.51
N GLY A 146 -12.08 17.30 -6.03
CA GLY A 146 -11.61 18.61 -5.60
C GLY A 146 -10.09 18.77 -5.68
N GLU A 147 -9.64 19.97 -5.36
CA GLU A 147 -8.25 20.37 -5.47
C GLU A 147 -7.70 20.58 -4.03
N PRO A 148 -6.69 19.81 -3.58
CA PRO A 148 -6.25 19.83 -2.19
C PRO A 148 -5.52 21.10 -1.77
N TRP A 149 -5.27 22.04 -2.69
CA TRP A 149 -4.67 23.35 -2.44
C TRP A 149 -5.69 24.48 -2.35
N ILE A 150 -6.98 24.21 -2.57
CA ILE A 150 -8.05 25.22 -2.44
C ILE A 150 -8.59 25.20 -1.02
N GLU A 151 -8.20 26.20 -0.24
CA GLU A 151 -8.53 26.33 1.18
C GLU A 151 -10.04 26.22 1.44
N GLY A 152 -10.41 25.56 2.54
CA GLY A 152 -11.80 25.42 2.99
C GLY A 152 -12.60 24.32 2.28
N THR A 153 -12.15 23.80 1.13
CA THR A 153 -12.83 22.71 0.40
C THR A 153 -12.74 21.36 1.14
N PRO A 154 -13.65 20.40 0.85
CA PRO A 154 -13.55 19.04 1.39
C PRO A 154 -12.21 18.37 1.06
N ALA A 155 -11.71 18.53 -0.17
CA ALA A 155 -10.43 17.96 -0.59
C ALA A 155 -9.25 18.47 0.25
N TYR A 156 -9.20 19.79 0.49
CA TYR A 156 -8.21 20.42 1.35
C TYR A 156 -8.28 19.90 2.79
N LYS A 157 -9.47 19.91 3.40
CA LYS A 157 -9.68 19.45 4.79
C LYS A 157 -9.31 17.97 4.96
N ASP A 158 -9.71 17.12 4.03
CA ASP A 158 -9.42 15.67 4.08
C ASP A 158 -7.93 15.37 3.85
N MET A 159 -7.27 16.15 3.00
CA MET A 159 -5.81 16.05 2.80
C MET A 159 -5.05 16.42 4.07
N GLN A 160 -5.44 17.52 4.72
CA GLN A 160 -4.88 17.93 6.02
C GLN A 160 -5.08 16.86 7.08
N PHE A 161 -6.29 16.30 7.16
CA PHE A 161 -6.59 15.22 8.09
C PHE A 161 -5.68 14.01 7.86
N ALA A 162 -5.54 13.55 6.61
CA ALA A 162 -4.70 12.41 6.28
C ALA A 162 -3.22 12.68 6.62
N ARG A 163 -2.68 13.86 6.27
CA ARG A 163 -1.32 14.25 6.65
C ARG A 163 -1.13 14.25 8.17
N ARG A 164 -2.10 14.79 8.92
CA ARG A 164 -2.06 14.79 10.41
C ARG A 164 -2.08 13.37 10.97
N MET A 165 -2.86 12.46 10.40
CA MET A 165 -2.86 11.05 10.80
C MET A 165 -1.49 10.39 10.58
N HIS A 166 -0.82 10.65 9.46
CA HIS A 166 0.54 10.16 9.19
C HIS A 166 1.56 10.74 10.17
N LEU A 167 1.47 12.03 10.49
CA LEU A 167 2.35 12.66 11.48
C LEU A 167 2.15 12.05 12.88
N MET A 168 0.91 11.84 13.32
CA MET A 168 0.64 11.25 14.64
C MET A 168 1.18 9.82 14.77
N ILE A 169 1.02 8.98 13.75
CA ILE A 169 1.59 7.62 13.79
C ILE A 169 3.12 7.66 13.73
N GLN A 170 3.70 8.59 12.96
CA GLN A 170 5.15 8.78 12.92
C GLN A 170 5.70 9.18 14.29
N GLU A 171 5.10 10.19 14.94
CA GLU A 171 5.46 10.61 16.29
C GLU A 171 5.31 9.49 17.32
N LYS A 172 4.24 8.68 17.22
CA LYS A 172 4.07 7.49 18.07
C LYS A 172 5.22 6.51 17.88
N LEU A 173 5.57 6.17 16.65
CA LEU A 173 6.67 5.23 16.36
C LEU A 173 8.03 5.78 16.79
N HIS A 174 8.26 7.10 16.72
CA HIS A 174 9.51 7.71 17.19
C HIS A 174 9.71 7.60 18.71
N LYS A 175 8.63 7.53 19.49
CA LYS A 175 8.67 7.37 20.95
C LYS A 175 8.98 5.94 21.40
N LEU A 176 8.71 4.95 20.56
CA LEU A 176 8.94 3.53 20.84
C LEU A 176 10.31 3.09 20.34
N ASP A 177 11.03 2.23 21.03
CA ASP A 177 12.18 1.54 20.44
C ASP A 177 11.72 0.42 19.47
N ASN A 178 12.68 -0.26 18.83
CA ASN A 178 12.36 -1.28 17.83
C ASN A 178 11.67 -2.51 18.44
N GLU A 179 12.07 -2.93 19.65
CA GLU A 179 11.48 -4.09 20.34
C GLU A 179 10.04 -3.77 20.77
N GLN A 180 9.81 -2.55 21.26
CA GLN A 180 8.48 -2.05 21.59
C GLN A 180 7.57 -1.98 20.35
N ILE A 181 8.09 -1.52 19.20
CA ILE A 181 7.35 -1.53 17.93
C ILE A 181 6.98 -2.96 17.55
N ASP A 182 7.93 -3.89 17.60
CA ASP A 182 7.71 -5.30 17.26
C ASP A 182 6.63 -5.90 18.17
N ASN A 183 6.73 -5.69 19.49
CA ASN A 183 5.75 -6.15 20.48
C ASN A 183 4.36 -5.52 20.30
N GLU A 184 4.25 -4.20 20.11
CA GLU A 184 2.95 -3.53 19.91
C GLU A 184 2.28 -3.94 18.58
N SER A 185 3.06 -4.39 17.61
CA SER A 185 2.59 -4.88 16.32
C SER A 185 2.18 -6.35 16.30
N LYS A 186 2.44 -7.12 17.36
CA LYS A 186 1.94 -8.48 17.47
C LYS A 186 0.43 -8.51 17.74
N ILE A 187 -0.22 -9.49 17.13
CA ILE A 187 -1.64 -9.79 17.33
C ILE A 187 -1.69 -11.12 18.06
N ALA A 188 -2.21 -11.14 19.30
CA ALA A 188 -2.17 -12.32 20.17
C ALA A 188 -2.89 -13.53 19.55
N GLU A 189 -4.06 -13.29 18.95
CA GLU A 189 -4.86 -14.32 18.27
C GLU A 189 -5.13 -13.89 16.81
N PRO A 190 -4.14 -14.06 15.91
CA PRO A 190 -4.31 -13.64 14.53
C PRO A 190 -5.33 -14.55 13.84
N TRP A 191 -6.33 -13.92 13.21
CA TRP A 191 -7.34 -14.57 12.37
C TRP A 191 -6.71 -14.99 11.03
N CYS A 192 -6.10 -16.18 10.97
CA CYS A 192 -5.35 -16.65 9.81
C CYS A 192 -5.60 -18.13 9.43
N PRO A 193 -6.86 -18.56 9.19
CA PRO A 193 -7.19 -19.96 8.91
C PRO A 193 -6.64 -20.48 7.57
N ASP A 194 -6.36 -19.62 6.59
CA ASP A 194 -5.94 -20.03 5.25
C ASP A 194 -4.41 -19.96 5.06
N ARG A 195 -3.66 -19.63 6.12
CA ARG A 195 -2.21 -19.37 6.07
C ARG A 195 -1.43 -20.52 5.46
N GLU A 196 -1.79 -21.75 5.78
CA GLU A 196 -1.10 -22.93 5.25
C GLU A 196 -1.24 -23.04 3.73
N PHE A 197 -2.43 -22.76 3.19
CA PHE A 197 -2.66 -22.75 1.74
C PHE A 197 -1.86 -21.64 1.06
N PHE A 198 -1.85 -20.44 1.65
CA PHE A 198 -1.02 -19.33 1.15
C PHE A 198 0.46 -19.70 1.08
N LEU A 199 1.02 -20.24 2.16
CA LEU A 199 2.44 -20.60 2.19
C LEU A 199 2.80 -21.68 1.17
N LYS A 200 1.97 -22.71 1.02
CA LYS A 200 2.18 -23.75 -0.01
C LYS A 200 2.19 -23.17 -1.42
N ASP A 201 1.25 -22.29 -1.73
CA ASP A 201 1.17 -21.64 -3.03
C ASP A 201 2.34 -20.66 -3.26
N PHE A 202 2.69 -19.85 -2.26
CA PHE A 202 3.79 -18.88 -2.39
C PHE A 202 5.15 -19.55 -2.54
N VAL A 203 5.41 -20.66 -1.83
CA VAL A 203 6.63 -21.46 -2.01
C VAL A 203 6.71 -22.04 -3.42
N ALA A 204 5.57 -22.46 -4.01
CA ALA A 204 5.55 -23.03 -5.34
C ALA A 204 5.62 -21.99 -6.47
N ALA A 205 5.03 -20.81 -6.29
CA ALA A 205 4.84 -19.83 -7.35
C ALA A 205 5.82 -18.64 -7.33
N CYS A 206 6.38 -18.27 -6.17
CA CYS A 206 7.28 -17.13 -6.08
C CYS A 206 8.70 -17.51 -6.53
N PRO A 207 9.40 -16.65 -7.29
CA PRO A 207 10.73 -16.97 -7.80
C PRO A 207 11.76 -17.03 -6.67
N LEU A 208 12.87 -17.73 -6.95
CA LEU A 208 14.09 -17.64 -6.16
C LEU A 208 14.65 -16.22 -6.28
N GLU A 209 15.14 -15.70 -5.16
CA GLU A 209 15.70 -14.35 -5.09
C GLU A 209 17.21 -14.39 -5.08
N GLN A 210 17.82 -13.32 -5.59
CA GLN A 210 19.25 -13.12 -5.45
C GLN A 210 19.58 -12.51 -4.07
N HIS A 211 20.78 -12.77 -3.58
CA HIS A 211 21.25 -12.18 -2.32
C HIS A 211 21.23 -10.64 -2.39
N GLY A 212 20.76 -9.97 -1.34
CA GLY A 212 20.72 -8.50 -1.29
C GLY A 212 19.68 -7.83 -2.21
N GLN A 213 18.84 -8.59 -2.92
CA GLN A 213 17.79 -8.05 -3.81
C GLN A 213 16.75 -7.20 -3.05
N ARG A 214 16.54 -7.48 -1.76
CA ARG A 214 15.62 -6.78 -0.86
C ARG A 214 16.39 -6.07 0.27
N PRO A 215 16.84 -4.82 0.07
CA PRO A 215 17.71 -4.13 1.03
C PRO A 215 17.15 -4.02 2.44
N TYR A 216 15.83 -3.88 2.57
CA TYR A 216 15.17 -3.70 3.87
C TYR A 216 15.36 -4.91 4.81
N ILE A 217 15.57 -6.12 4.29
CA ILE A 217 15.89 -7.31 5.11
C ILE A 217 17.25 -7.16 5.78
N THR A 218 18.22 -6.63 5.04
CA THR A 218 19.55 -6.34 5.58
C THR A 218 19.47 -5.19 6.59
N PHE A 219 18.67 -4.18 6.29
CA PHE A 219 18.48 -3.04 7.20
C PHE A 219 17.90 -3.49 8.53
N ASP A 220 16.93 -4.38 8.54
CA ASP A 220 16.25 -4.81 9.77
C ASP A 220 17.18 -5.51 10.78
N LYS A 221 18.29 -6.09 10.29
CA LYS A 221 19.35 -6.70 11.12
C LYS A 221 20.36 -5.69 11.69
N SER A 222 20.36 -4.45 11.19
CA SER A 222 21.32 -3.42 11.61
C SER A 222 20.82 -2.65 12.84
N PRO A 223 21.70 -2.29 13.80
CA PRO A 223 21.35 -1.37 14.88
C PRO A 223 20.97 0.04 14.37
N TYR A 224 21.35 0.36 13.13
CA TYR A 224 21.07 1.65 12.49
C TYR A 224 19.79 1.64 11.65
N LYS A 225 18.97 0.57 11.68
CA LYS A 225 17.77 0.41 10.85
C LYS A 225 16.85 1.63 10.84
N PRO A 226 16.19 1.95 9.71
CA PRO A 226 15.18 3.00 9.66
C PRO A 226 14.15 2.91 10.80
N LYS A 227 13.76 4.07 11.35
CA LYS A 227 12.78 4.15 12.44
C LYS A 227 11.58 4.98 11.98
N GLY A 228 10.39 4.47 12.27
CA GLY A 228 9.14 5.15 11.98
C GLY A 228 8.81 5.19 10.48
N MET A 229 7.70 5.85 10.16
CA MET A 229 7.23 6.04 8.79
C MET A 229 8.12 7.03 8.04
N ASN A 230 8.68 6.59 6.91
CA ASN A 230 9.63 7.36 6.08
C ASN A 230 9.13 7.52 4.63
N ASN A 231 9.90 8.21 3.78
CA ASN A 231 9.52 8.43 2.38
C ASN A 231 9.41 7.13 1.57
N ALA A 232 10.21 6.10 1.88
CA ALA A 232 10.11 4.80 1.20
C ALA A 232 8.80 4.08 1.54
N ASP A 233 8.32 4.16 2.79
CA ASP A 233 7.02 3.61 3.20
C ASP A 233 5.85 4.32 2.48
N MET A 234 5.93 5.66 2.40
CA MET A 234 4.95 6.48 1.69
C MET A 234 4.95 6.18 0.19
N ALA A 235 6.12 6.02 -0.42
CA ALA A 235 6.27 5.67 -1.84
C ALA A 235 5.77 4.25 -2.13
N SER A 236 6.03 3.29 -1.24
CA SER A 236 5.52 1.92 -1.33
C SER A 236 3.99 1.89 -1.25
N THR A 237 3.40 2.70 -0.36
CA THR A 237 1.95 2.85 -0.24
C THR A 237 1.36 3.51 -1.49
N GLN A 238 1.97 4.58 -2.01
CA GLN A 238 1.54 5.23 -3.25
C GLN A 238 1.61 4.27 -4.45
N CYS A 239 2.68 3.48 -4.56
CA CYS A 239 2.85 2.40 -5.53
C CYS A 239 1.66 1.42 -5.48
N SER A 240 1.24 1.02 -4.28
CA SER A 240 0.12 0.09 -4.09
C SER A 240 -1.20 0.62 -4.67
N PHE A 241 -1.42 1.94 -4.65
CA PHE A 241 -2.65 2.55 -5.16
C PHE A 241 -2.69 2.73 -6.68
N ILE A 242 -1.53 2.75 -7.34
CA ILE A 242 -1.45 3.04 -8.78
C ILE A 242 -1.07 1.83 -9.63
N SER A 243 -0.29 0.89 -9.09
CA SER A 243 0.45 -0.06 -9.93
C SER A 243 -0.44 -1.02 -10.70
N LEU A 244 -1.53 -1.51 -10.12
CA LEU A 244 -2.42 -2.43 -10.84
C LEU A 244 -3.12 -1.75 -12.04
N ILE A 245 -3.32 -0.43 -11.98
CA ILE A 245 -3.83 0.35 -13.12
C ILE A 245 -2.76 0.46 -14.23
N LEU A 246 -1.49 0.56 -13.84
CA LEU A 246 -0.38 0.72 -14.78
C LEU A 246 0.09 -0.61 -15.40
N LEU A 247 0.04 -1.69 -14.63
CA LEU A 247 0.61 -2.98 -14.99
C LEU A 247 -0.42 -3.93 -15.59
N CYS A 248 -1.67 -3.90 -15.11
CA CYS A 248 -2.70 -4.84 -15.52
C CYS A 248 -4.12 -4.24 -15.52
N PRO A 249 -4.35 -3.08 -16.18
CA PRO A 249 -5.61 -2.35 -16.11
C PRO A 249 -6.84 -3.21 -16.46
N GLU A 250 -6.74 -4.03 -17.49
CA GLU A 250 -7.86 -4.86 -17.96
C GLU A 250 -8.25 -5.96 -16.95
N LYS A 251 -7.30 -6.47 -16.15
CA LYS A 251 -7.59 -7.47 -15.11
C LYS A 251 -8.41 -6.91 -13.97
N ILE A 252 -8.31 -5.60 -13.73
CA ILE A 252 -9.05 -4.87 -12.68
C ILE A 252 -10.23 -4.06 -13.23
N GLY A 253 -10.54 -4.20 -14.52
CA GLY A 253 -11.71 -3.60 -15.17
C GLY A 253 -11.54 -2.17 -15.67
N VAL A 254 -10.31 -1.68 -15.76
CA VAL A 254 -9.98 -0.45 -16.48
C VAL A 254 -9.67 -0.84 -17.92
N HIS A 255 -10.61 -0.57 -18.82
CA HIS A 255 -10.47 -0.87 -20.25
C HIS A 255 -10.30 0.41 -21.06
N ASN A 256 -9.59 0.30 -22.19
CA ASN A 256 -9.35 1.39 -23.13
C ASN A 256 -8.67 2.63 -22.50
N ALA A 257 -7.84 2.43 -21.47
CA ALA A 257 -7.07 3.51 -20.87
C ALA A 257 -5.93 3.92 -21.79
N THR A 258 -5.87 5.21 -22.13
CA THR A 258 -4.78 5.76 -22.94
C THR A 258 -3.54 6.03 -22.10
N ASN A 259 -2.38 6.19 -22.74
CA ASN A 259 -1.17 6.59 -22.02
C ASN A 259 -1.33 7.98 -21.39
N GLU A 260 -2.04 8.89 -22.06
CA GLU A 260 -2.33 10.22 -21.54
C GLU A 260 -3.23 10.16 -20.29
N ASP A 261 -4.18 9.21 -20.23
CA ASP A 261 -5.01 9.00 -19.03
C ASP A 261 -4.20 8.42 -17.88
N MET A 262 -3.31 7.46 -18.16
CA MET A 262 -2.42 6.89 -17.14
C MET A 262 -1.42 7.92 -16.62
N GLU A 263 -0.82 8.73 -17.51
CA GLU A 263 0.08 9.80 -17.13
C GLU A 263 -0.63 10.86 -16.29
N ALA A 264 -1.84 11.27 -16.70
CA ALA A 264 -2.67 12.20 -15.94
C ALA A 264 -3.05 11.66 -14.55
N PHE A 265 -3.36 10.36 -14.46
CA PHE A 265 -3.59 9.69 -13.19
C PHE A 265 -2.35 9.67 -12.29
N CYS A 266 -1.18 9.34 -12.86
CA CYS A 266 0.09 9.38 -12.14
C CYS A 266 0.41 10.79 -11.64
N HIS A 267 0.22 11.82 -12.48
CA HIS A 267 0.41 13.22 -12.12
C HIS A 267 -0.50 13.64 -10.96
N MET A 268 -1.77 13.24 -10.99
CA MET A 268 -2.70 13.47 -9.89
C MET A 268 -2.20 12.82 -8.59
N TRP A 269 -1.73 11.56 -8.63
CA TRP A 269 -1.15 10.92 -7.44
C TRP A 269 0.18 11.52 -7.00
N ARG A 270 0.99 12.07 -7.93
CA ARG A 270 2.20 12.82 -7.60
C ARG A 270 1.83 14.03 -6.75
N CYS A 271 0.77 14.75 -7.10
CA CYS A 271 0.23 15.87 -6.32
C CYS A 271 -0.19 15.38 -4.91
N TYR A 272 -0.93 14.28 -4.80
CA TYR A 272 -1.31 13.74 -3.49
C TYR A 272 -0.10 13.38 -2.63
N GLY A 273 0.94 12.76 -3.19
CA GLY A 273 2.18 12.49 -2.47
C GLY A 273 2.80 13.78 -1.90
N TYR A 274 2.89 14.83 -2.71
CA TYR A 274 3.39 16.15 -2.29
C TYR A 274 2.57 16.75 -1.14
N TYR A 275 1.24 16.76 -1.25
CA TYR A 275 0.36 17.26 -0.18
C TYR A 275 0.23 16.33 1.03
N LEU A 276 0.64 15.07 0.93
CA LEU A 276 0.79 14.16 2.08
C LEU A 276 2.15 14.27 2.76
N GLY A 277 3.08 15.07 2.22
CA GLY A 277 4.38 15.36 2.82
C GLY A 277 5.55 14.58 2.22
N MET A 278 5.38 13.91 1.09
CA MET A 278 6.51 13.26 0.41
C MET A 278 7.48 14.32 -0.15
N GLU A 279 8.78 14.02 -0.09
CA GLU A 279 9.80 14.75 -0.83
C GLU A 279 9.68 14.44 -2.34
N ASN A 280 9.91 15.44 -3.20
CA ASN A 280 9.66 15.31 -4.65
C ASN A 280 10.50 14.18 -5.28
N GLU A 281 11.76 14.08 -4.87
CA GLU A 281 12.72 13.06 -5.31
C GLU A 281 12.35 11.63 -4.89
N HIS A 282 11.51 11.47 -3.87
CA HIS A 282 11.06 10.17 -3.38
C HIS A 282 9.61 9.84 -3.76
N ASN A 283 8.91 10.76 -4.41
CA ASN A 283 7.55 10.54 -4.92
C ASN A 283 7.56 9.41 -5.96
N PHE A 284 6.70 8.40 -5.77
CA PHE A 284 6.68 7.23 -6.66
C PHE A 284 6.24 7.60 -8.08
N CYS A 285 5.40 8.63 -8.21
CA CYS A 285 4.91 9.15 -9.49
C CYS A 285 5.82 10.22 -10.12
N ARG A 286 7.10 10.31 -9.72
CA ARG A 286 8.06 11.20 -10.37
C ARG A 286 8.55 10.63 -11.70
N GLY A 287 8.97 11.53 -12.59
CA GLY A 287 9.47 11.21 -13.93
C GLY A 287 8.35 11.04 -14.96
N SER A 288 8.73 10.47 -16.10
CA SER A 288 7.84 10.10 -17.20
C SER A 288 6.96 8.88 -16.86
N LEU A 289 5.90 8.66 -17.63
CA LEU A 289 5.04 7.48 -17.48
C LEU A 289 5.83 6.17 -17.60
N ASP A 290 6.81 6.11 -18.50
CA ASP A 290 7.62 4.90 -18.71
C ASP A 290 8.52 4.61 -17.52
N GLU A 291 9.13 5.63 -16.92
CA GLU A 291 9.90 5.46 -15.68
C GLU A 291 9.03 4.99 -14.51
N ILE A 292 7.80 5.50 -14.40
CA ILE A 292 6.84 5.08 -13.36
C ILE A 292 6.39 3.64 -13.60
N LYS A 293 6.08 3.26 -14.84
CA LYS A 293 5.73 1.88 -15.21
C LYS A 293 6.89 0.92 -14.95
N GLN A 294 8.12 1.31 -15.30
CA GLN A 294 9.31 0.49 -15.05
C GLN A 294 9.53 0.29 -13.54
N ARG A 295 9.46 1.37 -12.76
CA ARG A 295 9.54 1.31 -11.30
C ARG A 295 8.47 0.42 -10.69
N ALA A 296 7.22 0.48 -11.19
CA ALA A 296 6.15 -0.40 -10.74
C ALA A 296 6.42 -1.87 -11.08
N ARG A 297 6.88 -2.18 -12.30
CA ARG A 297 7.27 -3.56 -12.68
C ARG A 297 8.35 -4.10 -11.77
N ASP A 298 9.41 -3.32 -11.57
CA ASP A 298 10.56 -3.73 -10.76
C ASP A 298 10.14 -3.92 -9.29
N PHE A 299 9.36 -2.98 -8.74
CA PHE A 299 8.86 -3.07 -7.36
C PHE A 299 8.05 -4.34 -7.14
N TYR A 300 7.23 -4.72 -8.11
CA TYR A 300 6.43 -5.94 -8.02
C TYR A 300 7.27 -7.21 -8.19
N GLN A 301 8.07 -7.27 -9.25
CA GLN A 301 8.86 -8.44 -9.61
C GLN A 301 9.93 -8.76 -8.57
N TYR A 302 10.66 -7.75 -8.10
CA TYR A 302 11.83 -7.96 -7.26
C TYR A 302 11.53 -7.87 -5.77
N TRP A 303 10.48 -7.16 -5.34
CA TRP A 303 10.16 -7.00 -3.91
C TRP A 303 8.81 -7.61 -3.52
N ILE A 304 7.66 -7.13 -4.05
CA ILE A 304 6.34 -7.63 -3.62
C ILE A 304 6.22 -9.14 -3.78
N VAL A 305 6.52 -9.69 -4.97
CA VAL A 305 6.32 -11.12 -5.24
C VAL A 305 7.21 -11.96 -4.31
N PRO A 306 8.52 -11.70 -4.16
CA PRO A 306 9.35 -12.42 -3.18
C PRO A 306 8.88 -12.28 -1.73
N ASN A 307 8.31 -11.15 -1.32
CA ASN A 307 7.84 -10.93 0.05
C ASN A 307 6.72 -11.88 0.46
N PHE A 308 5.95 -12.42 -0.48
CA PHE A 308 4.88 -13.35 -0.13
C PHE A 308 5.39 -14.65 0.52
N LYS A 309 6.65 -15.03 0.27
CA LYS A 309 7.27 -16.18 0.94
C LYS A 309 7.43 -15.97 2.46
N ASP A 310 7.47 -14.72 2.89
CA ASP A 310 7.79 -14.33 4.26
C ASP A 310 6.56 -13.78 5.02
N VAL A 311 5.33 -13.98 4.51
CA VAL A 311 4.13 -13.43 5.15
C VAL A 311 3.90 -14.00 6.56
N THR A 312 3.60 -13.08 7.48
CA THR A 312 3.32 -13.42 8.88
C THR A 312 1.83 -13.74 9.09
N PRO A 313 1.44 -14.34 10.23
CA PRO A 313 0.02 -14.47 10.59
C PRO A 313 -0.75 -13.14 10.59
N GLU A 314 -0.09 -12.05 10.97
CA GLU A 314 -0.66 -10.71 10.96
C GLU A 314 -1.00 -10.22 9.55
N TRP A 315 -0.26 -10.67 8.52
CA TRP A 315 -0.60 -10.36 7.13
C TRP A 315 -2.02 -10.82 6.78
N GLU A 316 -2.32 -12.11 6.98
CA GLU A 316 -3.65 -12.65 6.66
C GLU A 316 -4.73 -12.01 7.55
N HIS A 317 -4.46 -11.84 8.84
CA HIS A 317 -5.41 -11.20 9.75
C HIS A 317 -5.76 -9.77 9.30
N MET A 318 -4.76 -8.97 8.93
CA MET A 318 -4.96 -7.57 8.54
C MET A 318 -5.58 -7.44 7.14
N THR A 319 -5.24 -8.32 6.20
CA THR A 319 -5.92 -8.35 4.89
C THR A 319 -7.36 -8.86 5.01
N ARG A 320 -7.68 -9.76 5.94
CA ARG A 320 -9.07 -10.10 6.30
C ARG A 320 -9.81 -8.91 6.88
N CYS A 321 -9.21 -8.19 7.83
CA CYS A 321 -9.81 -6.98 8.38
C CYS A 321 -9.96 -5.85 7.34
N LEU A 322 -9.27 -5.92 6.21
CA LEU A 322 -9.48 -5.06 5.04
C LEU A 322 -10.65 -5.52 4.16
N VAL A 323 -10.77 -6.82 3.92
CA VAL A 323 -11.68 -7.38 2.90
C VAL A 323 -13.03 -7.80 3.47
N GLU A 324 -13.06 -8.49 4.60
CA GLU A 324 -14.29 -9.02 5.20
C GLU A 324 -15.36 -7.93 5.43
N PRO A 325 -14.99 -6.69 5.82
CA PRO A 325 -15.92 -5.57 5.90
C PRO A 325 -16.63 -5.20 4.60
N LEU A 326 -16.14 -5.61 3.44
CA LEU A 326 -16.85 -5.40 2.18
C LEU A 326 -18.24 -6.07 2.19
N ASN A 327 -18.40 -7.15 2.96
CA ASN A 327 -19.68 -7.83 3.17
C ASN A 327 -20.61 -7.11 4.16
N TYR A 328 -20.21 -5.95 4.70
CA TYR A 328 -21.08 -5.11 5.53
C TYR A 328 -21.81 -4.06 4.69
N TYR A 329 -21.34 -3.82 3.47
CA TYR A 329 -22.01 -2.97 2.51
C TYR A 329 -23.21 -3.71 1.91
N PRO A 330 -24.39 -3.06 1.83
CA PRO A 330 -25.57 -3.68 1.25
C PRO A 330 -25.30 -4.17 -0.17
N TRP A 331 -25.86 -5.33 -0.51
CA TRP A 331 -25.78 -5.92 -1.86
C TRP A 331 -24.37 -6.33 -2.34
N ILE A 332 -23.34 -6.22 -1.49
CA ILE A 332 -22.00 -6.71 -1.80
C ILE A 332 -21.79 -8.08 -1.16
N TYR A 333 -21.38 -9.04 -1.98
CA TYR A 333 -20.87 -10.33 -1.52
C TYR A 333 -19.44 -10.52 -2.03
N MET A 334 -18.49 -10.53 -1.10
CA MET A 334 -17.07 -10.60 -1.37
C MET A 334 -16.31 -11.38 -0.28
N PRO A 335 -16.32 -12.73 -0.35
CA PRO A 335 -15.54 -13.56 0.56
C PRO A 335 -14.03 -13.27 0.47
N TYR A 336 -13.31 -13.42 1.58
CA TYR A 336 -11.87 -13.16 1.62
C TYR A 336 -11.06 -13.94 0.58
N LYS A 337 -11.32 -15.26 0.44
CA LYS A 337 -10.62 -16.11 -0.53
C LYS A 337 -10.78 -15.61 -1.97
N VAL A 338 -11.95 -15.08 -2.31
CA VAL A 338 -12.22 -14.53 -3.65
C VAL A 338 -11.32 -13.33 -3.92
N MET A 339 -11.23 -12.38 -2.99
CA MET A 339 -10.37 -11.21 -3.14
C MET A 339 -8.89 -11.57 -3.14
N ALA A 340 -8.48 -12.51 -2.27
CA ALA A 340 -7.11 -12.99 -2.25
C ALA A 340 -6.70 -13.61 -3.60
N LEU A 341 -7.55 -14.45 -4.19
CA LEU A 341 -7.30 -14.99 -5.53
C LEU A 341 -7.30 -13.92 -6.62
N LEU A 342 -8.19 -12.94 -6.56
CA LEU A 342 -8.18 -11.82 -7.51
C LEU A 342 -6.87 -11.04 -7.39
N ALA A 343 -6.39 -10.76 -6.16
CA ALA A 343 -5.13 -10.07 -5.91
C ALA A 343 -3.97 -10.81 -6.58
N MET A 344 -3.83 -12.11 -6.30
CA MET A 344 -2.75 -12.94 -6.85
C MET A 344 -2.86 -13.12 -8.38
N ASP A 345 -4.07 -13.25 -8.94
CA ASP A 345 -4.31 -13.31 -10.38
C ASP A 345 -3.89 -12.02 -11.11
N THR A 346 -3.94 -10.84 -10.45
CA THR A 346 -3.46 -9.60 -11.07
C THR A 346 -1.96 -9.65 -11.38
N ILE A 347 -1.18 -10.28 -10.50
CA ILE A 347 0.28 -10.40 -10.58
C ILE A 347 0.77 -11.76 -11.08
N ASN A 348 -0.14 -12.59 -11.60
CA ASN A 348 0.14 -13.91 -12.19
C ASN A 348 0.73 -14.94 -11.20
N ILE A 349 0.42 -14.83 -9.91
CA ILE A 349 0.78 -15.89 -8.94
C ILE A 349 -0.30 -16.97 -8.97
N ASN A 350 0.12 -18.22 -9.22
CA ASN A 350 -0.79 -19.36 -9.19
C ASN A 350 -1.07 -19.79 -7.74
N MET A 351 -2.34 -19.87 -7.38
CA MET A 351 -2.82 -20.14 -6.02
C MET A 351 -3.63 -21.44 -5.97
N THR A 352 -3.02 -22.54 -6.39
CA THR A 352 -3.69 -23.85 -6.56
C THR A 352 -4.33 -24.33 -5.26
N HIS A 353 -3.60 -24.31 -4.15
CA HIS A 353 -4.08 -24.83 -2.88
C HIS A 353 -5.22 -23.96 -2.33
N LEU A 354 -5.06 -22.63 -2.35
CA LEU A 354 -6.13 -21.72 -1.96
C LEU A 354 -7.38 -21.90 -2.83
N TYR A 355 -7.21 -22.01 -4.15
CA TYR A 355 -8.32 -22.23 -5.09
C TYR A 355 -9.07 -23.55 -4.83
N THR A 356 -8.35 -24.64 -4.54
CA THR A 356 -8.97 -25.93 -4.19
C THR A 356 -9.66 -25.93 -2.82
N SER A 357 -9.27 -25.02 -1.92
CA SER A 357 -9.89 -24.88 -0.58
C SER A 357 -11.21 -24.11 -0.58
N MET A 358 -11.63 -23.59 -1.74
CA MET A 358 -12.86 -22.79 -1.86
C MET A 358 -14.10 -23.68 -1.87
N ASN A 359 -15.18 -23.17 -1.26
CA ASN A 359 -16.49 -23.77 -1.45
C ASN A 359 -17.12 -23.35 -2.80
N TYR A 360 -18.21 -24.00 -3.16
CA TYR A 360 -18.87 -23.79 -4.45
C TYR A 360 -19.36 -22.34 -4.67
N MET A 361 -19.86 -21.68 -3.63
CA MET A 361 -20.32 -20.29 -3.71
C MET A 361 -19.15 -19.32 -3.92
N GLU A 362 -18.03 -19.53 -3.22
CA GLU A 362 -16.82 -18.74 -3.41
C GLU A 362 -16.29 -18.92 -4.84
N TRP A 363 -16.32 -20.15 -5.37
CA TRP A 363 -15.85 -20.45 -6.73
C TRP A 363 -16.68 -19.71 -7.79
N ILE A 364 -18.01 -19.80 -7.71
CA ILE A 364 -18.93 -19.05 -8.59
C ILE A 364 -18.66 -17.55 -8.49
N THR A 365 -18.49 -17.04 -7.26
CA THR A 365 -18.27 -15.63 -7.00
C THR A 365 -16.97 -15.14 -7.63
N TYR A 366 -15.88 -15.90 -7.49
CA TYR A 366 -14.60 -15.61 -8.14
C TYR A 366 -14.71 -15.58 -9.67
N LYS A 367 -15.37 -16.57 -10.28
CA LYS A 367 -15.59 -16.58 -11.74
C LYS A 367 -16.44 -15.40 -12.19
N SER A 368 -17.49 -15.06 -11.42
CA SER A 368 -18.39 -13.94 -11.69
C SER A 368 -17.65 -12.60 -11.64
N TRP A 369 -16.83 -12.37 -10.61
CA TRP A 369 -16.01 -11.16 -10.51
C TRP A 369 -14.97 -11.07 -11.61
N ARG A 370 -14.29 -12.17 -11.96
CA ARG A 370 -13.36 -12.16 -13.12
C ARG A 370 -14.09 -11.84 -14.42
N PHE A 371 -15.28 -12.41 -14.60
CA PHE A 371 -16.10 -12.12 -15.78
C PHE A 371 -16.51 -10.64 -15.84
N LEU A 372 -17.00 -10.10 -14.72
CA LEU A 372 -17.38 -8.71 -14.57
C LEU A 372 -16.22 -7.77 -14.90
N LEU A 373 -15.07 -7.95 -14.23
CA LEU A 373 -13.91 -7.08 -14.39
C LEU A 373 -13.34 -7.16 -15.80
N ARG A 374 -13.12 -8.36 -16.34
CA ARG A 374 -12.40 -8.54 -17.61
C ARG A 374 -13.25 -8.32 -18.85
N TYR A 375 -14.58 -8.51 -18.77
CA TYR A 375 -15.44 -8.48 -19.96
C TYR A 375 -16.58 -7.47 -19.84
N VAL A 376 -17.31 -7.43 -18.72
CA VAL A 376 -18.49 -6.55 -18.59
C VAL A 376 -18.08 -5.09 -18.48
N LEU A 377 -17.06 -4.77 -17.67
CA LEU A 377 -16.58 -3.40 -17.50
C LEU A 377 -15.85 -2.84 -18.74
N LYS A 378 -15.68 -3.63 -19.80
CA LYS A 378 -15.20 -3.11 -21.09
C LYS A 378 -16.19 -2.11 -21.71
N PHE A 379 -17.48 -2.28 -21.43
CA PHE A 379 -18.53 -1.43 -21.97
C PHE A 379 -18.81 -0.24 -21.05
N SER A 380 -18.79 0.98 -21.59
CA SER A 380 -18.97 2.24 -20.83
C SER A 380 -20.34 2.33 -20.13
N ILE A 381 -21.39 1.76 -20.72
CA ILE A 381 -22.74 1.74 -20.14
C ILE A 381 -22.73 0.98 -18.81
N PHE A 382 -22.18 -0.25 -18.79
CA PHE A 382 -22.08 -1.04 -17.57
C PHE A 382 -21.16 -0.38 -16.54
N ARG A 383 -20.02 0.19 -16.95
CA ARG A 383 -19.16 0.98 -16.03
C ARG A 383 -19.95 2.11 -15.37
N THR A 384 -20.72 2.86 -16.13
CA THR A 384 -21.52 3.99 -15.61
C THR A 384 -22.56 3.53 -14.61
N ILE A 385 -23.31 2.47 -14.93
CA ILE A 385 -24.33 1.89 -14.05
C ILE A 385 -23.68 1.38 -12.76
N ILE A 386 -22.62 0.60 -12.86
CA ILE A 386 -21.95 -0.01 -11.70
C ILE A 386 -21.29 1.07 -10.83
N ASN A 387 -20.63 2.08 -11.42
CA ASN A 387 -20.06 3.19 -10.67
C ASN A 387 -21.13 3.95 -9.88
N LYS A 388 -22.31 4.19 -10.48
CA LYS A 388 -23.44 4.84 -9.80
C LYS A 388 -23.97 3.98 -8.65
N MET A 389 -24.19 2.70 -8.90
CA MET A 389 -24.68 1.74 -7.90
C MET A 389 -23.72 1.63 -6.71
N ILE A 390 -22.41 1.47 -6.97
CA ILE A 390 -21.40 1.36 -5.92
C ILE A 390 -21.34 2.65 -5.09
N ARG A 391 -21.41 3.83 -5.70
CA ARG A 391 -21.49 5.11 -4.96
C ARG A 391 -22.70 5.14 -4.02
N GLN A 392 -23.88 4.75 -4.50
CA GLN A 392 -25.09 4.70 -3.67
C GLN A 392 -24.97 3.72 -2.50
N ILE A 393 -24.35 2.55 -2.72
CA ILE A 393 -24.06 1.57 -1.67
C ILE A 393 -23.13 2.16 -0.60
N PHE A 394 -22.08 2.87 -1.01
CA PHE A 394 -21.18 3.57 -0.09
C PHE A 394 -21.92 4.67 0.68
N ASP A 395 -22.71 5.51 -0.01
CA ASP A 395 -23.47 6.59 0.63
C ASP A 395 -24.47 6.04 1.65
N GLN A 396 -25.13 4.91 1.35
CA GLN A 396 -26.01 4.23 2.30
C GLN A 396 -25.24 3.75 3.54
N ALA A 397 -24.10 3.07 3.34
CA ALA A 397 -23.28 2.55 4.44
C ALA A 397 -22.69 3.64 5.34
N MET A 398 -22.46 4.84 4.79
CA MET A 398 -21.99 6.00 5.56
C MET A 398 -23.08 6.64 6.42
N ASN A 399 -24.36 6.31 6.17
CA ASN A 399 -25.51 6.81 6.90
C ASN A 399 -26.16 5.71 7.77
N PHE A 400 -25.44 4.65 8.09
CA PHE A 400 -25.92 3.64 9.03
C PHE A 400 -26.26 4.26 10.39
N SER A 401 -27.40 3.83 10.93
CA SER A 401 -27.87 4.19 12.26
C SER A 401 -26.96 3.59 13.35
N PRO A 402 -26.99 4.15 14.57
CA PRO A 402 -26.26 3.57 15.71
C PRO A 402 -26.61 2.10 15.97
N GLU A 403 -27.86 1.70 15.70
CA GLU A 403 -28.31 0.31 15.83
C GLU A 403 -27.65 -0.61 14.78
N GLU A 404 -27.57 -0.15 13.52
CA GLU A 404 -26.87 -0.87 12.46
C GLU A 404 -25.37 -0.99 12.77
N GLU A 405 -24.73 0.08 13.25
CA GLU A 405 -23.32 0.02 13.66
C GLU A 405 -23.09 -0.99 14.80
N THR A 406 -24.00 -1.03 15.78
CA THR A 406 -23.95 -2.01 16.89
C THR A 406 -24.05 -3.45 16.36
N LYS A 407 -24.97 -3.72 15.42
CA LYS A 407 -25.11 -5.05 14.78
C LYS A 407 -23.83 -5.45 14.03
N LEU A 408 -23.18 -4.52 13.34
CA LEU A 408 -21.92 -4.79 12.65
C LEU A 408 -20.78 -5.09 13.64
N GLN A 409 -20.74 -4.38 14.76
CA GLN A 409 -19.77 -4.67 15.82
C GLN A 409 -19.97 -6.07 16.42
N GLU A 410 -21.20 -6.44 16.78
CA GLU A 410 -21.51 -7.79 17.27
C GLU A 410 -21.15 -8.88 16.25
N LYS A 411 -21.42 -8.62 14.95
CA LYS A 411 -21.04 -9.53 13.86
C LYS A 411 -19.53 -9.73 13.80
N SER A 412 -18.76 -8.64 13.90
CA SER A 412 -17.30 -8.67 13.94
C SER A 412 -16.76 -9.48 15.12
N GLU A 413 -17.34 -9.30 16.32
CA GLU A 413 -16.95 -10.04 17.52
C GLU A 413 -17.24 -11.55 17.39
N LYS A 414 -18.43 -11.91 16.88
CA LYS A 414 -18.81 -13.32 16.62
C LYS A 414 -17.88 -13.99 15.60
N GLN A 415 -17.46 -13.29 14.55
CA GLN A 415 -16.53 -13.81 13.54
C GLN A 415 -15.17 -14.17 14.15
N LEU A 416 -14.63 -13.30 15.02
CA LEU A 416 -13.35 -13.54 15.68
C LEU A 416 -13.44 -14.65 16.74
N LEU A 417 -14.49 -14.64 17.57
CA LEU A 417 -14.72 -15.66 18.60
C LEU A 417 -14.87 -17.07 18.00
N TYR A 418 -15.63 -17.21 16.92
CA TYR A 418 -15.81 -18.49 16.24
C TYR A 418 -14.48 -19.09 15.79
N PHE A 419 -13.57 -18.26 15.26
CA PHE A 419 -12.24 -18.68 14.87
C PHE A 419 -11.38 -19.10 16.08
N SER A 420 -11.33 -18.30 17.15
CA SER A 420 -10.57 -18.67 18.36
C SER A 420 -11.06 -20.00 18.95
N ILE A 421 -12.37 -20.29 18.90
CA ILE A 421 -12.95 -21.56 19.38
C ILE A 421 -12.53 -22.73 18.50
N ILE A 422 -12.56 -22.61 17.16
CA ILE A 422 -12.13 -23.68 16.25
C ILE A 422 -10.65 -23.97 16.44
N LYS A 423 -9.82 -22.93 16.48
CA LYS A 423 -8.38 -23.06 16.66
C LYS A 423 -8.01 -23.81 17.94
N ASN A 424 -8.74 -23.59 19.03
CA ASN A 424 -8.50 -24.29 20.30
C ASN A 424 -8.97 -25.76 20.30
N LYS A 425 -9.70 -26.21 19.26
CA LYS A 425 -10.19 -27.59 19.10
C LYS A 425 -9.35 -28.42 18.11
N THR A 426 -8.48 -27.78 17.33
CA THR A 426 -7.57 -28.38 16.35
C THR A 426 -6.14 -28.30 16.86
#